data_AF-A0A0M8V3T7-F1
#
_entry.id   AF-A0A0M8V3T7-F1
#
_cell.length_a   1.000
_cell.length_b   1.000
_cell.length_c   1.000
_cell.angle_alpha   90.00
_cell.angle_beta   90.00
_cell.angle_gamma   90.00
#
_symmetry.space_group_name_H-M   'P 1'
#
loop_
_entity.id
_entity.type
_entity.pdbx_description
1 polymer ?
#
loop_
_entity_poly.entity_id
_entity_poly.type
_entity_poly.pdbx_seq_one_letter_code
_entity_poly.pdbx_strand_id
1 'polypeptide(L)' 'MAAVQQLLTERRVEVLDAVVITRELLGAGPKALGEAKTIVLTSPGRGRELRVHDQFMDAVERNGDHAER' A
#
# COMPACT_ATOMS: atom_id res chain seq x y z
N MET A 1 0.98 13.86 -5.31
CA MET A 1 0.30 12.55 -5.20
C MET A 1 -1.11 12.60 -4.62
N ALA A 2 -1.47 13.54 -3.73
CA ALA A 2 -2.82 13.61 -3.14
C ALA A 2 -3.96 13.67 -4.18
N ALA A 3 -3.85 14.53 -5.21
CA ALA A 3 -4.85 14.65 -6.27
C ALA A 3 -5.02 13.34 -7.09
N VAL A 4 -3.93 12.60 -7.30
CA VAL A 4 -3.97 11.29 -7.95
C VAL A 4 -4.75 10.29 -7.10
N GLN A 5 -4.46 10.22 -5.79
CA GLN A 5 -5.18 9.31 -4.89
C GLN A 5 -6.66 9.66 -4.77
N GLN A 6 -6.99 10.95 -4.73
CA GLN A 6 -8.38 11.40 -4.76
C GLN A 6 -9.10 10.91 -6.03
N LEU A 7 -8.49 11.10 -7.21
CA LEU A 7 -9.08 10.66 -8.47
C LEU A 7 -9.27 9.14 -8.53
N LEU A 8 -8.29 8.36 -8.07
CA LEU A 8 -8.37 6.89 -8.03
C LEU A 8 -9.50 6.42 -7.10
N THR A 9 -9.66 7.07 -5.95
CA THR A 9 -10.74 6.80 -5.01
C THR A 9 -12.11 7.17 -5.59
N GLU A 10 -12.26 8.34 -6.21
CA GLU A 10 -13.50 8.77 -6.88
C GLU A 10 -13.91 7.80 -7.99
N ARG A 11 -12.93 7.23 -8.70
CA ARG A 11 -13.14 6.22 -9.75
C ARG A 11 -13.32 4.81 -9.22
N ARG A 12 -13.26 4.60 -7.89
CA ARG A 12 -13.34 3.29 -7.24
C ARG A 12 -12.33 2.28 -7.82
N VAL A 13 -11.13 2.75 -8.14
CA VAL A 13 -10.04 1.89 -8.59
C VAL A 13 -9.70 0.93 -7.45
N GLU A 14 -9.47 -0.34 -7.74
CA GLU A 14 -9.10 -1.31 -6.72
C GLU A 14 -7.69 -1.03 -6.16
N VAL A 15 -7.42 -1.44 -4.91
CA VAL A 15 -6.20 -1.03 -4.20
C VAL A 15 -4.92 -1.46 -4.92
N LEU A 16 -4.92 -2.65 -5.54
CA LEU A 16 -3.75 -3.15 -6.28
C LEU A 16 -3.47 -2.32 -7.53
N ASP A 17 -4.50 -2.03 -8.31
CA ASP A 17 -4.39 -1.18 -9.50
C ASP A 17 -3.94 0.24 -9.12
N ALA A 18 -4.45 0.78 -8.02
CA ALA A 18 -4.01 2.07 -7.50
C ALA A 18 -2.51 2.07 -7.14
N VAL A 19 -1.98 0.99 -6.56
CA VAL A 19 -0.55 0.84 -6.26
C VAL A 19 0.28 0.74 -7.55
N VAL A 20 -0.18 -0.03 -8.54
CA VAL A 20 0.52 -0.17 -9.83
C VAL A 20 0.59 1.17 -10.56
N ILE A 21 -0.55 1.87 -10.70
CA ILE A 21 -0.61 3.20 -11.33
C ILE A 21 0.27 4.20 -10.57
N THR A 22 0.20 4.21 -9.24
CA THR A 22 1.03 5.10 -8.42
C THR A 22 2.51 4.82 -8.62
N ARG A 23 2.91 3.56 -8.70
CA ARG A 23 4.30 3.16 -8.96
C ARG A 23 4.76 3.61 -10.35
N GLU A 24 3.93 3.44 -11.38
CA GLU A 24 4.23 3.92 -12.73
C GLU A 24 4.50 5.43 -12.75
N LEU A 25 3.71 6.21 -12.01
CA LEU A 25 3.87 7.66 -11.90
C LEU A 25 5.10 8.09 -11.09
N LEU A 26 5.53 7.30 -10.11
CA LEU A 26 6.77 7.54 -9.36
C LEU A 26 8.02 7.19 -10.19
N GLY A 27 7.88 6.36 -11.21
CA GLY A 27 8.98 5.89 -12.05
C GLY A 27 9.65 4.62 -11.52
N ALA A 28 10.70 4.18 -12.21
CA ALA A 28 11.43 2.96 -11.87
C ALA A 28 12.43 3.22 -10.72
N GLY A 29 12.39 2.36 -9.71
CA GLY A 29 13.36 2.37 -8.62
C GLY A 29 13.18 1.20 -7.66
N PRO A 30 14.23 0.75 -6.95
CA PRO A 30 14.13 -0.35 -5.99
C PRO A 30 13.10 -0.13 -4.88
N LYS A 31 12.84 1.14 -4.53
CA LYS A 31 11.87 1.54 -3.49
C LYS A 31 10.50 1.93 -4.04
N ALA A 32 10.35 2.09 -5.35
CA ALA A 32 9.15 2.65 -5.97
C ALA A 32 7.87 1.87 -5.62
N LEU A 33 7.96 0.54 -5.48
CA LEU A 33 6.83 -0.28 -5.06
C LEU A 33 6.44 -0.02 -3.60
N GLY A 34 7.43 0.05 -2.70
CA GLY A 34 7.19 0.32 -1.28
C GLY A 34 6.62 1.72 -1.08
N GLU A 35 7.18 2.72 -1.75
CA GLU A 35 6.71 4.11 -1.72
C GLU A 35 5.28 4.23 -2.28
N ALA A 36 4.98 3.57 -3.41
CA ALA A 36 3.64 3.55 -3.98
C ALA A 36 2.61 2.94 -3.03
N LYS A 37 2.94 1.80 -2.42
CA LYS A 37 2.08 1.13 -1.43
C LYS A 37 1.81 2.02 -0.22
N THR A 38 2.84 2.68 0.32
CA THR A 38 2.67 3.63 1.43
C THR A 38 1.77 4.79 1.05
N ILE A 39 1.98 5.41 -0.12
CA ILE A 39 1.17 6.54 -0.59
C ILE A 39 -0.31 6.14 -0.76
N VAL A 40 -0.58 4.97 -1.32
CA VAL A 40 -1.96 4.48 -1.53
C VAL A 40 -2.61 4.08 -0.21
N LEU A 41 -1.97 3.26 0.62
CA LEU A 41 -2.59 2.76 1.85
C LEU A 41 -2.86 3.86 2.88
N THR A 42 -2.02 4.91 2.90
CA THR A 42 -2.21 6.06 3.79
C THR A 42 -3.16 7.12 3.23
N SER A 43 -3.73 6.92 2.04
CA SER A 43 -4.66 7.88 1.45
C SER A 43 -6.06 7.81 2.07
N PRO A 44 -6.83 8.92 2.08
CA PRO A 44 -8.24 8.88 2.47
C PRO A 44 -9.02 7.81 1.69
N GLY A 45 -9.88 7.06 2.39
CA GLY A 45 -10.68 5.97 1.81
C GLY A 45 -10.02 4.58 1.85
N ARG A 46 -8.74 4.46 2.25
CA ARG A 46 -8.00 3.17 2.31
C ARG A 46 -7.76 2.61 3.70
N GLY A 47 -8.44 3.14 4.71
CA GLY A 47 -8.24 2.74 6.10
C GLY A 47 -8.53 1.27 6.38
N ARG A 48 -9.41 0.61 5.61
CA ARG A 48 -9.64 -0.83 5.76
C ARG A 48 -8.44 -1.64 5.27
N GLU A 49 -7.96 -1.33 4.08
CA GLU A 49 -6.82 -1.98 3.45
C GLU A 49 -5.54 -1.77 4.26
N LEU A 50 -5.32 -0.57 4.78
CA LEU A 50 -4.20 -0.28 5.69
C LEU A 50 -4.27 -1.15 6.95
N ARG A 51 -5.43 -1.23 7.61
CA ARG A 51 -5.57 -2.09 8.80
C ARG A 51 -5.31 -3.57 8.51
N VAL A 52 -5.82 -4.09 7.38
CA VAL A 52 -5.58 -5.49 7.00
C VAL A 52 -4.10 -5.71 6.70
N HIS A 53 -3.45 -4.77 6.02
CA HIS A 53 -2.03 -4.82 5.76
C HIS A 53 -1.22 -4.88 7.06
N ASP A 54 -1.48 -3.97 8.00
CA ASP A 54 -0.72 -3.88 9.25
C ASP A 54 -0.93 -5.12 10.12
N GLN A 55 -2.17 -5.60 10.24
CA GLN A 55 -2.48 -6.85 10.96
C GLN A 55 -1.76 -8.06 10.37
N PHE A 56 -1.64 -8.12 9.04
CA PHE A 56 -0.94 -9.21 8.38
C PHE A 56 0.58 -9.12 8.63
N MET A 57 1.17 -7.93 8.52
CA MET A 57 2.59 -7.73 8.78
C MET A 57 2.94 -8.03 10.25
N ASP A 58 2.13 -7.57 11.20
CA ASP A 58 2.27 -7.90 12.62
C ASP A 58 2.26 -9.42 12.86
N ALA A 59 1.39 -10.15 12.14
CA ALA A 59 1.32 -11.61 12.25
C ALA A 59 2.55 -12.30 11.66
N VAL A 60 3.09 -11.77 10.56
CA VAL A 60 4.34 -12.27 9.95
C VAL A 60 5.52 -12.06 10.90
N GLU A 61 5.64 -10.88 11.49
CA GLU A 61 6.73 -10.56 12.44
C GLU A 61 6.70 -11.49 13.65
N ARG A 62 5.53 -11.66 14.28
CA ARG A 62 5.38 -12.56 15.45
C ARG A 62 5.69 -14.03 15.10
N ASN A 63 5.32 -14.49 13.91
CA ASN A 63 5.55 -15.88 13.50
C ASN A 63 6.99 -16.11 13.00
N GLY A 64 7.67 -15.09 12.46
CA GLY A 64 9.09 -15.14 12.10
C GLY A 64 9.97 -15.28 13.35
N ASP A 65 9.67 -14.52 14.40
CA ASP A 65 10.38 -14.59 15.69
C ASP A 65 10.25 -15.95 16.41
N HIS A 66 9.21 -16.73 16.08
CA HIS A 66 9.01 -18.08 16.60
C HIS A 66 9.77 -19.16 15.81
N ALA A 67 10.23 -18.88 14.59
CA ALA A 67 10.98 -19.83 13.77
C ALA A 67 12.51 -19.75 13.98
N GLU A 68 13.01 -18.69 14.62
CA GLU A 68 14.44 -18.47 14.90
C GLU A 68 14.86 -18.81 16.35
N ARG A 69 13.98 -19.43 17.15
CA ARG A 69 14.27 -19.94 18.50
C ARG A 69 14.25 -21.47 18.55
#